data_AF-A0A9D7CSA0-F1
#
_entry.id   AF-A0A9D7CSA0-F1
#
_cell.length_a   1.000
_cell.length_b   1.000
_cell.length_c   1.000
_cell.angle_alpha   90.00
_cell.angle_beta   90.00
_cell.angle_gamma   90.00
#
_symmetry.space_group_name_H-M   'P 1'
#
loop_
_entity.id
_entity.type
_entity.pdbx_description
1 polymer ?
#
loop_
_entity_poly.entity_id
_entity_poly.type
_entity_poly.pdbx_seq_one_letter_code
_entity_poly.pdbx_strand_id
1 'polypeptide(L)' 'MRALSVKQPWAELIAAGKKKIEYRTWSVDLRGELLIVASKSRNDDDVRARRSI' A
#
# COMPACT_ATOMS: atom_id res chain seq x y z
N MET A 1 -2.68 10.59 -15.02
CA MET A 1 -2.07 9.34 -14.51
C MET A 1 -2.84 8.89 -13.27
N ARG A 2 -3.22 7.62 -13.16
CA ARG A 2 -3.88 7.10 -11.95
C ARG A 2 -2.81 6.62 -10.97
N ALA A 3 -3.07 6.77 -9.67
CA ALA A 3 -2.15 6.40 -8.61
C ALA A 3 -2.86 5.65 -7.49
N LEU A 4 -2.14 4.75 -6.83
CA LEU A 4 -2.58 4.04 -5.64
C LEU A 4 -1.61 4.32 -4.49
N SER A 5 -2.16 4.86 -3.41
CA SER A 5 -1.43 5.11 -2.17
C SER A 5 -1.33 3.82 -1.34
N VAL A 6 -0.11 3.42 -1.00
CA VAL A 6 0.21 2.17 -0.29
C VAL A 6 1.07 2.50 0.94
N LYS A 7 0.74 1.94 2.10
CA LYS A 7 1.52 2.14 3.33
C LYS A 7 2.88 1.46 3.24
N GLN A 8 3.91 2.07 3.82
CA GLN A 8 5.17 1.37 4.04
C GLN A 8 5.00 0.27 5.10
N PRO A 9 5.69 -0.88 4.97
CA PRO A 9 6.75 -1.18 3.98
C PRO A 9 6.25 -1.75 2.64
N TRP A 10 4.94 -1.84 2.43
CA TRP A 10 4.37 -2.55 1.27
C TRP A 10 4.63 -1.85 -0.06
N ALA A 11 4.65 -0.51 -0.08
CA ALA A 11 4.99 0.27 -1.27
C ALA A 11 6.38 -0.10 -1.82
N GLU A 12 7.39 -0.20 -0.94
CA GLU A 12 8.74 -0.58 -1.32
C GLU A 12 8.82 -2.02 -1.84
N LEU A 13 8.08 -2.95 -1.22
CA LEU A 13 8.05 -4.34 -1.68
C LEU A 13 7.40 -4.50 -3.07
N ILE A 14 6.43 -3.66 -3.41
CA ILE A 14 5.84 -3.63 -4.75
C ILE A 14 6.85 -3.05 -5.75
N ALA A 15 7.49 -1.93 -5.42
CA ALA A 15 8.51 -1.30 -6.28
C ALA A 15 9.71 -2.23 -6.53
N ALA A 16 10.12 -3.02 -5.53
CA ALA A 16 11.18 -4.02 -5.65
C ALA A 16 10.72 -5.33 -6.33
N GLY A 17 9.46 -5.46 -6.74
CA GLY A 17 8.92 -6.65 -7.39
C GLY A 17 8.74 -7.88 -6.47
N LYS A 18 8.96 -7.73 -5.15
CA LYS A 18 8.81 -8.80 -4.16
C LYS A 18 7.35 -9.06 -3.81
N LYS A 19 6.51 -8.03 -3.82
CA LYS A 19 5.06 -8.12 -3.63
C LYS A 19 4.35 -7.90 -4.96
N LYS A 20 3.72 -8.95 -5.49
CA LYS A 20 3.04 -8.92 -6.81
C LYS A 20 1.53 -8.73 -6.71
N ILE A 21 0.94 -8.92 -5.53
CA ILE A 21 -0.51 -8.85 -5.30
C ILE A 21 -0.79 -7.84 -4.20
N GLU A 22 -1.65 -6.87 -4.47
CA GLU A 22 -2.12 -5.87 -3.52
C GLU A 22 -3.58 -6.15 -3.12
N TYR A 23 -3.86 -6.21 -1.81
CA TYR A 23 -5.19 -6.50 -1.28
C TYR A 23 -5.86 -5.22 -0.77
N ARG A 24 -7.15 -5.05 -1.05
CA ARG A 24 -7.97 -3.91 -0.59
C ARG A 24 -9.36 -4.40 -0.22
N THR A 25 -10.05 -3.64 0.64
CA THR A 25 -11.43 -3.91 1.05
C THR A 25 -12.47 -3.48 0.02
N TRP A 26 -12.04 -2.82 -1.06
CA TRP A 26 -12.87 -2.36 -2.16
C TRP A 26 -12.27 -2.85 -3.48
N SER A 27 -13.13 -3.07 -4.47
CA SER A 27 -12.74 -3.48 -5.82
C SER A 27 -12.58 -2.26 -6.72
N VAL A 28 -11.72 -2.39 -7.73
CA VAL A 28 -11.58 -1.41 -8.81
C VAL A 28 -11.32 -2.12 -10.11
N ASP A 29 -12.06 -1.74 -11.14
CA ASP A 29 -11.82 -2.24 -12.49
C ASP A 29 -10.84 -1.33 -13.23
N LEU A 30 -9.57 -1.37 -12.81
CA LEU A 30 -8.47 -0.70 -13.48
C LEU A 30 -7.54 -1.75 -14.09
N ARG A 31 -7.14 -1.54 -15.34
CA ARG A 31 -6.12 -2.33 -16.05
C ARG A 31 -5.09 -1.38 -16.68
N GLY A 32 -3.88 -1.89 -16.89
CA GLY A 32 -2.76 -1.11 -17.42
C GLY A 32 -1.89 -0.51 -16.32
N GLU A 33 -1.13 0.53 -16.67
CA GLU A 33 -0.15 1.14 -15.78
C GLU A 33 -0.80 1.90 -14.63
N LEU A 34 -0.22 1.75 -13.43
CA LEU A 34 -0.69 2.37 -12.20
C LEU A 34 0.52 2.86 -11.40
N LEU A 35 0.51 4.14 -11.02
CA LEU A 35 1.55 4.69 -10.16
C LEU A 35 1.37 4.18 -8.73
N ILE A 36 2.45 3.68 -8.13
CA ILE A 36 2.48 3.31 -6.70
C ILE A 36 3.11 4.46 -5.92
N VAL A 37 2.42 4.93 -4.88
CA VAL A 37 2.88 6.05 -4.04
C VAL A 37 2.93 5.59 -2.59
N ALA A 38 4.07 5.82 -1.93
CA ALA A 38 4.19 5.57 -0.50
C ALA A 38 3.36 6.60 0.28
N SER A 39 2.43 6.14 1.11
CA SER A 39 1.63 7.03 1.96
C SER A 39 2.44 7.61 3.11
N LYS A 40 1.98 8.75 3.65
CA LYS A 40 2.58 9.38 4.83
C LYS A 40 2.55 8.48 6.08
N SER A 41 1.41 7.81 6.35
CA SER A 41 1.29 6.89 7.48
C SER A 41 1.95 5.55 7.19
N ARG A 42 2.66 5.01 8.17
CA ARG A 42 3.30 3.70 8.08
C ARG A 42 2.41 2.64 8.72
N ASN A 43 2.58 1.38 8.31
CA ASN A 43 1.90 0.26 8.94
C ASN A 43 2.27 0.13 10.43
N ASP A 44 3.51 0.47 10.79
CA ASP A 44 4.00 0.40 12.15
C ASP A 44 3.25 1.36 13.09
N ASP A 45 2.80 2.51 12.57
CA ASP A 45 2.02 3.49 13.32
C ASP A 45 0.67 2.87 13.77
N ASP A 46 0.01 2.14 12.87
CA ASP A 46 -1.24 1.44 13.18
C ASP A 46 -1.04 0.32 14.20
N VAL A 47 0.05 -0.44 14.07
CA VAL A 47 0.37 -1.55 14.99
C VAL A 47 0.66 -1.01 16.39
N ARG A 48 1.39 0.10 16.51
CA ARG A 48 1.65 0.76 17.79
C ARG A 48 0.36 1.25 18.43
N ALA A 49 -0.48 1.97 17.69
CA ALA A 49 -1.75 2.48 18.19
C ALA A 49 -2.66 1.37 18.74
N ARG A 50 -2.70 0.20 18.08
CA ARG A 50 -3.49 -0.96 18.52
C ARG A 50 -2.96 -1.67 19.76
N ARG A 51 -1.66 -1.53 20.08
CA ARG A 51 -1.02 -2.16 21.24
C ARG A 51 -1.08 -1.31 22.51
N SER A 52 -1.61 -0.10 22.43
CA SER A 52 -1.71 0.86 23.53
C SER A 52 -3.09 0.89 24.20
N ILE A 53 -3.96 -0.08 23.89
CA ILE A 53 -5.27 -0.34 24.49
C ILE A 53 -5.17 -1.67 25.23
#